data_AF-A0AAD1DBL7-F1
#
_entry.id   AF-A0AAD1DBL7-F1
#
_cell.length_a   1.000
_cell.length_b   1.000
_cell.length_c   1.000
_cell.angle_alpha   90.00
_cell.angle_beta   90.00
_cell.angle_gamma   90.00
#
_symmetry.space_group_name_H-M   'P 1'
#
loop_
_entity.id
_entity.type
_entity.pdbx_description
1 polymer ?
#
loop_
_entity_poly.entity_id
_entity_poly.type
_entity_poly.pdbx_seq_one_letter_code
_entity_poly.pdbx_strand_id
1 'polypeptide(L)'
;MYLNLKHQPNMDNPEDNYQFEFHAKKPENDKKHWWFKVGDILELKNVVSYTREHNLGGEESALLENLKNAFCTEKLISYFEETEKNLNKVLNIFIRVNSGGVKLSYSDLLMSILTASFSSNIREKMNELVDILKDKGFPNVGKDQVLKTCLLLIGKDTTFELKNFNKKNIKEIEENWEKITESIDNATKLLETFGYAGYLGSAYILSSLAYFYFLNSKMDKNDEEQALKFVRNAQITSYFTPSTDTKLNNIANSMKDVQTFESFNHNLAKHQTSPLKITNDAIEEMMRFSNHALIFPILLYSATSNLIISCFFFKSQNAFIS
;
A
#
# COMPACT_ATOMS: atom_id res chain seq x y z
N MET A 1 -12.51 15.13 21.00
CA MET A 1 -13.38 16.04 20.24
C MET A 1 -14.13 16.92 21.23
N TYR A 2 -14.09 18.22 21.02
CA TYR A 2 -14.76 19.24 21.82
C TYR A 2 -15.59 20.12 20.88
N LEU A 3 -16.74 20.57 21.37
CA LEU A 3 -17.61 21.55 20.71
C LEU A 3 -17.45 22.88 21.43
N ASN A 4 -17.17 23.97 20.71
CA ASN A 4 -17.22 25.31 21.29
C ASN A 4 -18.67 25.78 21.36
N LEU A 5 -19.23 25.88 22.57
CA LEU A 5 -20.59 26.34 22.78
C LEU A 5 -20.76 27.84 22.51
N LYS A 6 -19.67 28.62 22.52
CA LYS A 6 -19.69 30.07 22.27
C LYS A 6 -19.30 30.44 20.84
N HIS A 7 -19.19 29.45 19.95
CA HIS A 7 -18.92 29.71 18.55
C HIS A 7 -20.05 30.52 17.93
N GLN A 8 -19.71 31.58 17.20
CA GLN A 8 -20.66 32.37 16.44
C GLN A 8 -20.40 32.10 14.96
N PRO A 9 -21.35 31.44 14.25
CA PRO A 9 -21.25 31.17 12.83
C PRO A 9 -20.97 32.42 12.00
N ASN A 10 -20.03 32.32 11.05
CA ASN A 10 -19.90 33.35 10.03
C ASN A 10 -21.03 33.22 9.00
N MET A 11 -21.91 34.23 8.92
CA MET A 11 -23.03 34.26 7.99
C MET A 11 -22.62 34.24 6.51
N ASP A 12 -21.38 34.63 6.19
CA ASP A 12 -20.83 34.58 4.83
C ASP A 12 -20.32 33.17 4.45
N ASN A 13 -20.20 32.26 5.42
CA ASN A 13 -19.81 30.86 5.20
C ASN A 13 -20.94 29.91 5.62
N PRO A 14 -21.76 29.41 4.68
CA PRO A 14 -22.87 28.51 5.00
C PRO A 14 -22.44 27.17 5.62
N GLU A 15 -21.15 26.82 5.58
CA GLU A 15 -20.60 25.63 6.23
C GLU A 15 -20.14 25.87 7.69
N ASP A 16 -20.04 27.13 8.15
CA ASP A 16 -19.52 27.50 9.47
C ASP A 16 -20.58 27.45 10.58
N ASN A 17 -21.34 26.36 10.65
CA ASN A 17 -22.45 26.24 11.61
C ASN A 17 -21.98 25.88 13.03
N TYR A 18 -20.88 25.13 13.16
CA TYR A 18 -20.37 24.63 14.43
C TYR A 18 -18.84 24.55 14.42
N GLN A 19 -18.21 24.84 15.55
CA GLN A 19 -16.77 24.67 15.73
C GLN A 19 -16.47 23.42 16.57
N PHE A 20 -15.99 22.36 15.90
CA PHE A 20 -15.49 21.14 16.52
C PHE A 20 -13.97 21.06 16.42
N GLU A 21 -13.31 20.72 17.52
CA GLU A 21 -11.85 20.56 17.57
C GLU A 21 -11.39 19.29 18.30
N PHE A 22 -10.29 18.70 17.83
CA PHE A 22 -9.63 17.58 18.49
C PHE A 22 -8.44 18.09 19.31
N HIS A 23 -8.61 18.16 20.63
CA HIS A 23 -7.51 18.47 21.54
C HIS A 23 -6.99 17.22 22.23
N ALA A 24 -5.66 17.05 22.23
CA ALA A 24 -4.96 15.98 22.96
C ALA A 24 -5.01 16.16 24.49
N LYS A 25 -5.15 17.41 24.96
CA LYS A 25 -5.38 17.78 26.36
C LYS A 25 -6.69 18.57 26.45
N LYS A 26 -7.31 18.64 27.63
CA LYS A 26 -8.52 19.45 27.82
C LYS A 26 -8.20 20.93 27.51
N PRO A 27 -8.88 21.56 26.54
CA PRO A 27 -8.68 22.98 26.24
C PRO A 27 -9.21 23.85 27.39
N GLU A 28 -8.63 25.04 27.54
CA GLU A 28 -9.07 26.01 28.55
C GLU A 28 -10.31 26.76 28.08
N ASN A 29 -11.22 27.04 29.01
CA ASN A 29 -12.42 27.82 28.75
C ASN A 29 -12.17 29.29 29.11
N ASP A 30 -12.58 30.19 28.25
CA ASP A 30 -12.42 31.62 28.43
C ASP A 30 -13.75 32.37 28.13
N LYS A 31 -13.68 33.70 28.01
CA LYS A 31 -14.87 34.52 27.75
C LYS A 31 -15.48 34.26 26.36
N LYS A 32 -14.64 33.94 25.37
CA LYS A 32 -14.98 33.73 23.96
C LYS A 32 -15.15 32.25 23.59
N HIS A 33 -14.49 31.34 24.29
CA HIS A 33 -14.53 29.90 23.99
C HIS A 33 -15.02 29.11 25.19
N TRP A 34 -16.01 28.25 24.97
CA TRP A 34 -16.44 27.28 25.97
C TRP A 34 -16.45 25.88 25.37
N TRP A 35 -15.39 25.12 25.63
CA TRP A 35 -15.18 23.80 25.08
C TRP A 35 -15.88 22.73 25.92
N PHE A 36 -16.97 22.20 25.35
CA PHE A 36 -17.66 21.05 25.89
C PHE A 36 -17.11 19.76 25.27
N LYS A 37 -16.71 18.79 26.11
CA LYS A 37 -16.26 17.49 25.61
C LYS A 37 -17.47 16.71 25.12
N VAL A 38 -17.55 16.49 23.80
CA VAL A 38 -18.74 15.94 23.14
C VAL A 38 -19.22 14.63 23.77
N GLY A 39 -18.30 13.73 24.14
CA GLY A 39 -18.65 12.44 24.74
C GLY A 39 -19.36 12.55 26.09
N ASP A 40 -19.17 13.65 26.83
CA ASP A 40 -19.79 13.85 28.14
C ASP A 40 -21.32 14.09 28.00
N ILE A 41 -21.83 14.33 26.78
CA ILE A 41 -23.27 14.45 26.50
C ILE A 41 -24.05 13.18 26.84
N LEU A 42 -23.42 12.02 26.72
CA LEU A 42 -24.04 10.71 26.98
C LEU A 42 -24.35 10.51 28.47
N GLU A 43 -23.56 11.14 29.33
CA GLU A 43 -23.72 11.11 30.80
C GLU A 43 -24.45 12.35 31.34
N LEU A 44 -24.75 13.32 30.47
CA LEU A 44 -25.35 14.59 30.85
C LEU A 44 -26.83 14.42 31.20
N LYS A 45 -27.11 14.33 32.51
CA LYS A 45 -28.47 14.16 33.05
C LYS A 45 -29.39 15.30 32.61
N ASN A 46 -28.97 16.55 32.78
CA ASN A 46 -29.79 17.73 32.50
C ASN A 46 -28.93 18.86 31.92
N VAL A 47 -29.36 19.43 30.80
CA VAL A 47 -28.65 20.53 30.11
C VAL A 47 -28.78 21.84 30.88
N VAL A 48 -29.96 22.12 31.43
CA VAL A 48 -30.27 23.34 32.20
C VAL A 48 -29.42 23.43 33.47
N SER A 49 -29.19 22.32 34.17
CA SER A 49 -28.31 22.32 35.35
C SER A 49 -26.87 22.64 34.96
N TYR A 50 -26.37 22.02 33.89
CA TYR A 50 -25.01 22.24 33.41
C TYR A 50 -24.78 23.69 32.97
N THR A 51 -25.70 24.27 32.20
CA THR A 51 -25.57 25.66 31.75
C THR A 51 -25.63 26.64 32.90
N ARG A 52 -26.49 26.40 33.90
CA ARG A 52 -26.57 27.24 35.10
C ARG A 52 -25.31 27.17 35.95
N GLU A 53 -24.73 25.98 36.16
CA GLU A 53 -23.49 25.79 36.91
C GLU A 53 -22.30 26.51 36.26
N HIS A 54 -22.33 26.64 34.94
CA HIS A 54 -21.25 27.24 34.15
C HIS A 54 -21.52 28.66 33.65
N ASN A 55 -22.62 29.29 34.10
CA ASN A 55 -23.05 30.63 33.64
C ASN A 55 -23.13 30.77 32.11
N LEU A 56 -23.67 29.74 31.47
CA LEU A 56 -23.93 29.70 30.02
C LEU A 56 -25.34 30.24 29.73
N GLY A 57 -25.49 30.90 28.59
CA GLY A 57 -26.74 31.52 28.16
C GLY A 57 -27.69 30.56 27.44
N GLY A 58 -28.77 31.14 26.88
CA GLY A 58 -29.80 30.40 26.17
C GLY A 58 -29.31 29.77 24.85
N GLU A 59 -28.40 30.45 24.15
CA GLU A 59 -27.82 29.95 22.89
C GLU A 59 -26.97 28.70 23.14
N GLU A 60 -26.11 28.73 24.17
CA GLU A 60 -25.28 27.59 24.56
C GLU A 60 -26.12 26.42 25.08
N SER A 61 -27.23 26.71 25.77
CA SER A 61 -28.19 25.69 26.19
C SER A 61 -28.85 25.01 25.00
N ALA A 62 -29.31 25.78 24.01
CA ALA A 62 -29.92 25.23 22.80
C ALA A 62 -28.93 24.34 22.02
N LEU A 63 -27.66 24.76 21.93
CA LEU A 63 -26.58 23.96 21.33
C LEU A 63 -26.39 22.61 22.02
N LEU A 64 -26.35 22.59 23.35
CA LEU A 64 -26.24 21.34 24.13
C LEU A 64 -27.50 20.46 24.01
N GLU A 65 -28.69 21.06 23.95
CA GLU A 65 -29.93 20.32 23.71
C GLU A 65 -29.95 19.67 22.33
N ASN A 66 -29.53 20.40 21.29
CA ASN A 66 -29.39 19.85 19.94
C ASN A 66 -28.40 18.69 19.90
N LEU A 67 -27.24 18.85 20.55
CA LEU A 67 -26.25 17.78 20.67
C LEU A 67 -26.84 16.56 21.39
N LYS A 68 -27.55 16.77 22.51
CA LYS A 68 -28.21 15.69 23.26
C LYS A 68 -29.27 14.99 22.42
N ASN A 69 -30.07 15.74 21.65
CA ASN A 69 -31.11 15.18 20.80
C ASN A 69 -30.51 14.32 19.68
N ALA A 70 -29.47 14.80 19.01
CA ALA A 70 -28.80 14.07 17.94
C ALA A 70 -28.22 12.72 18.42
N PHE A 71 -27.61 12.68 19.61
CA PHE A 71 -26.98 11.48 20.16
C PHE A 71 -27.95 10.55 20.91
N CYS A 72 -28.85 11.10 21.74
CA CYS A 72 -29.63 10.33 22.70
C CYS A 72 -31.09 10.11 22.30
N THR A 73 -31.69 11.05 21.56
CA THR A 73 -33.14 11.04 21.25
C THR A 73 -33.39 10.52 19.84
N GLU A 74 -32.84 11.19 18.83
CA GLU A 74 -33.10 10.92 17.41
C GLU A 74 -32.25 9.76 16.88
N LYS A 75 -31.17 9.41 17.59
CA LYS A 75 -30.23 8.33 17.22
C LYS A 75 -29.78 8.41 15.76
N LEU A 76 -29.55 9.64 15.27
CA LEU A 76 -29.08 9.88 13.90
C LEU A 76 -27.72 9.22 13.63
N ILE A 77 -26.96 8.96 14.69
CA ILE A 77 -25.66 8.32 14.65
C ILE A 77 -25.82 6.83 14.93
N SER A 78 -25.57 6.00 13.92
CA SER A 78 -25.37 4.56 14.11
C SER A 78 -23.96 4.32 14.63
N TYR A 79 -23.84 3.79 15.85
CA TYR A 79 -22.56 3.41 16.44
C TYR A 79 -22.61 1.95 16.90
N PHE A 80 -21.46 1.30 16.84
CA PHE A 80 -21.26 -0.05 17.36
C PHE A 80 -20.05 0.00 18.29
N GLU A 81 -20.23 -0.42 19.54
CA GLU A 81 -19.13 -0.52 20.49
C GLU A 81 -18.35 -1.80 20.20
N GLU A 82 -17.11 -1.65 19.73
CA GLU A 82 -16.21 -2.77 19.51
C GLU A 82 -15.29 -2.92 20.73
N THR A 83 -15.53 -3.97 21.51
CA THR A 83 -14.77 -4.26 22.74
C THR A 83 -13.46 -4.97 22.44
N GLU A 84 -13.34 -5.60 21.27
CA GLU A 84 -12.09 -6.22 20.82
C GLU A 84 -11.15 -5.17 20.24
N LYS A 85 -9.94 -5.07 20.80
CA LYS A 85 -8.86 -4.23 20.25
C LYS A 85 -8.22 -4.85 19.00
N ASN A 86 -9.00 -5.49 18.14
CA ASN A 86 -8.54 -6.07 16.89
C ASN A 86 -8.60 -5.02 15.78
N LEU A 87 -7.44 -4.43 15.49
CA LEU A 87 -7.30 -3.38 14.49
C LEU A 87 -7.77 -3.82 13.08
N ASN A 88 -7.58 -5.10 12.71
CA ASN A 88 -8.07 -5.64 11.42
C ASN A 88 -9.60 -5.66 11.37
N LYS A 89 -10.27 -5.98 12.49
CA LYS A 89 -11.74 -5.97 12.58
C LYS A 89 -12.28 -4.55 12.44
N VAL A 90 -11.67 -3.59 13.15
CA VAL A 90 -12.02 -2.16 13.05
C VAL A 90 -11.83 -1.64 11.62
N LEU A 91 -10.70 -1.99 10.97
CA LEU A 91 -10.42 -1.65 9.58
C LEU A 91 -11.46 -2.24 8.61
N ASN A 92 -11.85 -3.51 8.79
CA ASN A 92 -12.89 -4.14 7.97
C ASN A 92 -14.27 -3.49 8.15
N ILE A 93 -14.63 -3.13 9.39
CA ILE A 93 -15.85 -2.37 9.68
C ILE A 93 -15.78 -1.02 8.97
N PHE A 94 -14.67 -0.31 9.08
CA PHE A 94 -14.49 0.99 8.45
C PHE A 94 -14.64 0.92 6.93
N ILE A 95 -13.99 -0.05 6.26
CA ILE A 95 -14.14 -0.26 4.82
C ILE A 95 -15.60 -0.54 4.45
N ARG A 96 -16.28 -1.40 5.21
CA ARG A 96 -17.69 -1.75 4.95
C ARG A 96 -18.61 -0.55 5.09
N VAL A 97 -18.43 0.27 6.13
CA VAL A 97 -19.27 1.47 6.37
C VAL A 97 -18.99 2.55 5.33
N ASN A 98 -17.72 2.75 4.93
CA ASN A 98 -17.35 3.75 3.91
C ASN A 98 -17.57 3.26 2.46
N SER A 99 -17.94 2.00 2.25
CA SER A 99 -18.18 1.45 0.91
C SER A 99 -19.38 2.07 0.18
N GLY A 100 -20.29 2.73 0.92
CA GLY A 100 -21.40 3.51 0.36
C GLY A 100 -21.03 4.96 -0.05
N GLY A 101 -19.81 5.42 0.25
CA GLY A 101 -19.32 6.77 -0.06
C GLY A 101 -18.01 6.75 -0.87
N VAL A 102 -17.07 7.68 -0.60
CA VAL A 102 -15.74 7.66 -1.22
C VAL A 102 -14.96 6.45 -0.70
N LYS A 103 -14.73 5.49 -1.58
CA LYS A 103 -14.07 4.22 -1.25
C LYS A 103 -12.59 4.45 -0.94
N LEU A 104 -12.25 4.56 0.34
CA LEU A 104 -10.87 4.48 0.80
C LEU A 104 -10.36 3.06 0.60
N SER A 105 -9.19 2.91 -0.02
CA SER A 105 -8.59 1.59 -0.21
C SER A 105 -8.05 1.05 1.12
N TYR A 106 -7.97 -0.28 1.26
CA TYR A 106 -7.32 -0.92 2.41
C TYR A 106 -5.88 -0.38 2.61
N SER A 107 -5.19 -0.07 1.50
CA SER A 107 -3.87 0.56 1.50
C SER A 107 -3.88 1.96 2.10
N ASP A 108 -4.87 2.79 1.78
CA ASP A 108 -4.96 4.15 2.32
C ASP A 108 -5.21 4.14 3.83
N LEU A 109 -6.02 3.20 4.33
CA LEU A 109 -6.27 3.09 5.77
C LEU A 109 -5.11 2.45 6.53
N LEU A 110 -4.44 1.47 5.93
CA LEU A 110 -3.22 0.94 6.51
C LEU A 110 -2.13 2.01 6.54
N MET A 111 -2.00 2.82 5.49
CA MET A 111 -1.10 3.98 5.44
C MET A 111 -1.43 5.03 6.48
N SER A 112 -2.71 5.31 6.76
CA SER A 112 -3.08 6.28 7.79
C SER A 112 -2.69 5.80 9.20
N ILE A 113 -2.91 4.52 9.49
CA ILE A 113 -2.47 3.89 10.74
C ILE A 113 -0.94 3.88 10.84
N LEU A 114 -0.27 3.54 9.75
CA LEU A 114 1.19 3.53 9.67
C LEU A 114 1.75 4.92 9.94
N THR A 115 1.23 5.95 9.28
CA THR A 115 1.67 7.35 9.46
C THR A 115 1.63 7.77 10.93
N ALA A 116 0.61 7.34 11.67
CA ALA A 116 0.52 7.60 13.11
C ALA A 116 1.50 6.78 13.97
N SER A 117 2.02 5.67 13.43
CA SER A 117 2.90 4.71 14.12
C SER A 117 4.39 4.95 13.86
N PHE A 118 4.74 5.57 12.74
CA PHE A 118 6.10 5.95 12.39
C PHE A 118 6.55 7.20 13.15
N SER A 119 7.82 7.24 13.55
CA SER A 119 8.40 8.39 14.29
C SER A 119 8.88 9.50 13.35
N SER A 120 9.18 9.13 12.11
CA SER A 120 9.61 10.00 11.02
C SER A 120 8.48 10.28 10.03
N ASN A 121 8.67 11.28 9.15
CA ASN A 121 7.71 11.58 8.08
C ASN A 121 7.80 10.56 6.92
N ILE A 122 7.69 9.27 7.24
CA ILE A 122 7.84 8.17 6.27
C ILE A 122 6.79 8.25 5.17
N ARG A 123 5.61 8.83 5.47
CA ARG A 123 4.52 8.96 4.51
C ARG A 123 4.93 9.83 3.33
N GLU A 124 5.56 10.97 3.62
CA GLU A 124 6.11 11.85 2.57
C GLU A 124 7.21 11.13 1.80
N LYS A 125 8.19 10.54 2.51
CA LYS A 125 9.28 9.78 1.89
C LYS A 125 8.79 8.64 0.98
N MET A 126 7.71 7.95 1.37
CA MET A 126 7.08 6.90 0.56
C MET A 126 6.40 7.45 -0.68
N ASN A 127 5.69 8.58 -0.56
CA ASN A 127 5.07 9.21 -1.72
C ASN A 127 6.14 9.70 -2.70
N GLU A 128 7.19 10.36 -2.19
CA GLU A 128 8.34 10.79 -2.98
C GLU A 128 9.00 9.61 -3.70
N LEU A 129 9.23 8.49 -3.01
CA LEU A 129 9.78 7.28 -3.64
C LEU A 129 8.88 6.74 -4.74
N VAL A 130 7.57 6.68 -4.54
CA VAL A 130 6.62 6.26 -5.57
C VAL A 130 6.67 7.20 -6.77
N ASP A 131 6.69 8.50 -6.55
CA ASP A 131 6.71 9.51 -7.62
C ASP A 131 8.02 9.44 -8.41
N ILE A 132 9.17 9.32 -7.73
CA ILE A 132 10.48 9.11 -8.37
C ILE A 132 10.48 7.85 -9.25
N LEU A 133 9.90 6.74 -8.77
CA LEU A 133 9.85 5.50 -9.53
C LEU A 133 8.94 5.63 -10.77
N LYS A 134 7.83 6.35 -10.65
CA LYS A 134 6.96 6.65 -11.79
C LYS A 134 7.66 7.51 -12.83
N ASP A 135 8.38 8.55 -12.39
CA ASP A 135 9.15 9.44 -13.27
C ASP A 135 10.27 8.70 -14.01
N LYS A 136 10.84 7.67 -13.39
CA LYS A 136 11.80 6.73 -14.02
C LYS A 136 11.16 5.72 -14.97
N GLY A 137 9.85 5.81 -15.21
CA GLY A 137 9.14 4.93 -16.15
C GLY A 137 8.56 3.67 -15.52
N PHE A 138 8.32 3.63 -14.20
CA PHE A 138 7.64 2.50 -13.55
C PHE A 138 6.24 2.91 -13.04
N PRO A 139 5.28 3.17 -13.95
CA PRO A 139 3.97 3.75 -13.60
C PRO A 139 3.08 2.83 -12.75
N ASN A 140 3.35 1.53 -12.75
CA ASN A 140 2.61 0.52 -11.98
C ASN A 140 3.09 0.38 -10.52
N VAL A 141 4.09 1.16 -10.10
CA VAL A 141 4.51 1.25 -8.70
C VAL A 141 3.47 2.05 -7.91
N GLY A 142 3.07 1.50 -6.76
CA GLY A 142 2.11 2.11 -5.85
C GLY A 142 2.52 1.93 -4.39
N LYS A 143 1.84 2.63 -3.49
CA LYS A 143 2.18 2.66 -2.06
C LYS A 143 2.12 1.28 -1.41
N ASP A 144 1.10 0.49 -1.75
CA ASP A 144 0.97 -0.92 -1.31
C ASP A 144 2.19 -1.75 -1.70
N GLN A 145 2.62 -1.66 -2.97
CA GLN A 145 3.78 -2.39 -3.45
C GLN A 145 5.07 -1.93 -2.76
N VAL A 146 5.25 -0.63 -2.53
CA VAL A 146 6.42 -0.11 -1.81
C VAL A 146 6.44 -0.64 -0.38
N LEU A 147 5.31 -0.62 0.32
CA LEU A 147 5.20 -1.16 1.67
C LEU A 147 5.51 -2.67 1.74
N LYS A 148 4.97 -3.45 0.82
CA LYS A 148 5.29 -4.89 0.70
C LYS A 148 6.77 -5.10 0.41
N THR A 149 7.37 -4.24 -0.41
CA THR A 149 8.81 -4.25 -0.69
C THR A 149 9.60 -3.96 0.59
N CYS A 150 9.22 -2.97 1.40
CA CYS A 150 9.87 -2.73 2.68
C CYS A 150 9.82 -3.98 3.59
N LEU A 151 8.65 -4.61 3.74
CA LEU A 151 8.51 -5.85 4.53
C LEU A 151 9.36 -6.99 3.98
N LEU A 152 9.39 -7.16 2.66
CA LEU A 152 10.21 -8.16 1.97
C LEU A 152 11.69 -7.96 2.29
N LEU A 153 12.18 -6.71 2.18
CA LEU A 153 13.59 -6.38 2.34
C LEU A 153 14.07 -6.60 3.78
N ILE A 154 13.25 -6.29 4.79
CA ILE A 154 13.57 -6.62 6.19
C ILE A 154 13.28 -8.09 6.57
N GLY A 155 13.01 -8.94 5.57
CA GLY A 155 12.82 -10.39 5.74
C GLY A 155 11.60 -10.76 6.60
N LYS A 156 10.53 -9.97 6.54
CA LYS A 156 9.28 -10.21 7.27
C LYS A 156 8.18 -10.71 6.33
N ASP A 157 7.11 -11.26 6.91
CA ASP A 157 5.93 -11.67 6.16
C ASP A 157 5.37 -10.49 5.35
N THR A 158 5.29 -10.68 4.04
CA THR A 158 4.87 -9.65 3.08
C THR A 158 3.35 -9.53 2.96
N THR A 159 2.59 -10.41 3.62
CA THR A 159 1.13 -10.33 3.64
C THR A 159 0.72 -8.96 4.14
N PHE A 160 -0.11 -8.26 3.36
CA PHE A 160 -0.51 -6.89 3.65
C PHE A 160 -1.57 -6.84 4.74
N GLU A 161 -1.15 -7.13 5.97
CA GLU A 161 -1.99 -7.15 7.15
C GLU A 161 -1.36 -6.30 8.25
N LEU A 162 -2.21 -5.64 9.06
CA LEU A 162 -1.76 -4.77 10.16
C LEU A 162 -0.84 -5.48 11.16
N LYS A 163 -1.01 -6.80 11.35
CA LYS A 163 -0.13 -7.60 12.23
C LYS A 163 1.34 -7.55 11.79
N ASN A 164 1.60 -7.42 10.49
CA ASN A 164 2.93 -7.35 9.90
C ASN A 164 3.52 -5.94 9.97
N PHE A 165 2.70 -4.93 10.25
CA PHE A 165 3.11 -3.54 10.50
C PHE A 165 3.03 -3.19 12.00
N ASN A 166 3.52 -4.08 12.85
CA ASN A 166 3.66 -3.81 14.28
C ASN A 166 4.84 -2.85 14.54
N LYS A 167 4.90 -2.29 15.76
CA LYS A 167 5.94 -1.33 16.17
C LYS A 167 7.38 -1.80 15.93
N LYS A 168 7.64 -3.11 16.06
CA LYS A 168 8.98 -3.68 15.83
C LYS A 168 9.35 -3.62 14.35
N ASN A 169 8.48 -4.11 13.47
CA ASN A 169 8.74 -4.11 12.03
C ASN A 169 8.80 -2.69 11.46
N ILE A 170 7.94 -1.79 11.93
CA ILE A 170 7.96 -0.35 11.58
C ILE A 170 9.33 0.26 11.91
N LYS A 171 9.82 0.05 13.15
CA LYS A 171 11.14 0.55 13.58
C LYS A 171 12.26 -0.01 12.72
N GLU A 172 12.21 -1.30 12.38
CA GLU A 172 13.20 -1.95 11.52
C GLU A 172 13.18 -1.37 10.09
N ILE A 173 12.01 -1.01 9.55
CA ILE A 173 11.88 -0.29 8.27
C ILE A 173 12.52 1.11 8.38
N GLU A 174 12.26 1.86 9.45
CA GLU A 174 12.86 3.20 9.65
C GLU A 174 14.38 3.13 9.72
N GLU A 175 14.92 2.20 10.51
CA GLU A 175 16.36 2.01 10.70
C GLU A 175 17.07 1.57 9.41
N ASN A 176 16.39 0.84 8.52
CA ASN A 176 16.94 0.38 7.24
C ASN A 176 16.50 1.22 6.04
N TRP A 177 15.82 2.35 6.25
CA TRP A 177 15.17 3.09 5.16
C TRP A 177 16.13 3.48 4.04
N GLU A 178 17.31 4.01 4.39
CA GLU A 178 18.32 4.41 3.40
C GLU A 178 18.77 3.22 2.54
N LYS A 179 19.11 2.09 3.19
CA LYS A 179 19.51 0.86 2.50
C LYS A 179 18.39 0.28 1.63
N ILE A 180 17.14 0.37 2.07
CA ILE A 180 15.96 -0.02 1.30
C ILE A 180 15.87 0.82 0.03
N THR A 181 15.93 2.15 0.16
CA THR A 181 15.83 3.06 -0.99
C THR A 181 16.98 2.91 -1.96
N GLU A 182 18.21 2.69 -1.47
CA GLU A 182 19.38 2.42 -2.31
C GLU A 182 19.22 1.10 -3.09
N SER A 183 18.71 0.06 -2.44
CA SER A 183 18.49 -1.25 -3.08
C SER A 183 17.40 -1.18 -4.16
N ILE A 184 16.34 -0.40 -3.92
CA ILE A 184 15.29 -0.11 -4.91
C ILE A 184 15.86 0.72 -6.08
N ASP A 185 16.68 1.73 -5.80
CA ASP A 185 17.31 2.57 -6.83
C ASP A 185 18.25 1.75 -7.73
N ASN A 186 19.07 0.88 -7.16
CA ASN A 186 19.94 -0.03 -7.91
C ASN A 186 19.14 -1.00 -8.78
N ALA A 187 18.06 -1.60 -8.25
CA ALA A 187 17.17 -2.44 -9.03
C ALA A 187 16.47 -1.69 -10.18
N THR A 188 16.13 -0.42 -9.94
CA THR A 188 15.51 0.46 -10.94
C THR A 188 16.48 0.73 -12.10
N LYS A 189 17.72 1.15 -11.78
CA LYS A 189 18.80 1.36 -12.77
C LYS A 189 19.10 0.11 -13.60
N LEU A 190 19.07 -1.06 -12.97
CA LEU A 190 19.26 -2.33 -13.66
C LEU A 190 18.13 -2.59 -14.67
N LEU A 191 16.87 -2.38 -14.27
CA LEU A 191 15.72 -2.54 -15.17
C LEU A 191 15.70 -1.51 -16.31
N GLU A 192 16.14 -0.27 -16.06
CA GLU A 192 16.35 0.73 -17.10
C GLU A 192 17.39 0.25 -18.12
N THR A 193 18.53 -0.27 -17.64
CA THR A 193 19.60 -0.83 -18.48
C THR A 193 19.11 -2.03 -19.31
N PHE A 194 18.20 -2.83 -18.75
CA PHE A 194 17.55 -3.93 -19.46
C PHE A 194 16.45 -3.49 -20.44
N GLY A 195 16.07 -2.20 -20.46
CA GLY A 195 15.06 -1.66 -21.37
C GLY A 195 13.61 -1.85 -20.90
N TYR A 196 13.38 -2.07 -19.60
CA TYR A 196 12.03 -2.31 -19.04
C TYR A 196 11.33 -1.05 -18.50
N ALA A 197 11.96 0.12 -18.58
CA ALA A 197 11.29 1.39 -18.29
C ALA A 197 10.08 1.56 -19.24
N GLY A 198 8.89 1.75 -18.67
CA GLY A 198 7.60 1.86 -19.36
C GLY A 198 6.94 0.53 -19.68
N TYR A 199 7.65 -0.59 -19.57
CA TYR A 199 7.20 -1.91 -20.06
C TYR A 199 7.18 -3.00 -18.99
N LEU A 200 7.55 -2.70 -17.74
CA LEU A 200 7.56 -3.69 -16.67
C LEU A 200 6.14 -4.14 -16.31
N GLY A 201 5.79 -5.39 -16.59
CA GLY A 201 4.43 -5.91 -16.36
C GLY A 201 4.01 -5.92 -14.88
N SER A 202 4.95 -6.14 -13.95
CA SER A 202 4.67 -6.15 -12.51
C SER A 202 5.78 -5.47 -11.72
N ALA A 203 5.40 -4.51 -10.88
CA ALA A 203 6.31 -3.83 -9.94
C ALA A 203 6.92 -4.79 -8.89
N TYR A 204 6.38 -6.00 -8.70
CA TYR A 204 6.97 -7.01 -7.81
C TYR A 204 8.22 -7.68 -8.39
N ILE A 205 8.46 -7.54 -9.70
CA ILE A 205 9.76 -7.87 -10.31
C ILE A 205 10.84 -6.93 -9.76
N LEU A 206 10.56 -5.62 -9.74
CA LEU A 206 11.43 -4.62 -9.12
C LEU A 206 11.66 -4.94 -7.63
N SER A 207 10.61 -5.30 -6.87
CA SER A 207 10.74 -5.70 -5.47
C SER A 207 11.69 -6.88 -5.26
N SER A 208 11.63 -7.87 -6.15
CA SER A 208 12.46 -9.08 -6.07
C SER A 208 13.94 -8.75 -6.34
N LEU A 209 14.22 -7.92 -7.34
CA LEU A 209 15.58 -7.44 -7.62
C LEU A 209 16.12 -6.57 -6.48
N ALA A 210 15.29 -5.67 -5.95
CA ALA A 210 15.64 -4.84 -4.80
C ALA A 210 15.98 -5.71 -3.56
N TYR A 211 15.26 -6.82 -3.35
CA TYR A 211 15.59 -7.73 -2.26
C TYR A 211 16.96 -8.37 -2.43
N PHE A 212 17.32 -8.78 -3.65
CA PHE A 212 18.65 -9.29 -3.92
C PHE A 212 19.75 -8.25 -3.62
N TYR A 213 19.57 -6.99 -4.06
CA TYR A 213 20.48 -5.89 -3.72
C TYR A 213 20.52 -5.56 -2.22
N PHE A 214 19.42 -5.80 -1.50
CA PHE A 214 19.39 -5.59 -0.07
C PHE A 214 20.22 -6.63 0.69
N LEU A 215 20.21 -7.89 0.23
CA LEU A 215 21.02 -8.97 0.78
C LEU A 215 22.49 -8.89 0.32
N ASN A 216 22.72 -8.48 -0.92
CA ASN A 216 24.04 -8.44 -1.57
C ASN A 216 24.38 -7.03 -2.02
N SER A 217 25.52 -6.48 -1.58
CA SER A 217 25.90 -5.08 -1.88
C SER A 217 26.09 -4.77 -3.37
N LYS A 218 26.24 -5.78 -4.23
CA LYS A 218 26.38 -5.65 -5.68
C LYS A 218 26.04 -6.95 -6.40
N MET A 219 25.71 -6.85 -7.68
CA MET A 219 25.65 -7.96 -8.62
C MET A 219 26.96 -8.01 -9.42
N ASP A 220 27.47 -9.20 -9.71
CA ASP A 220 28.48 -9.38 -10.75
C ASP A 220 27.84 -9.56 -12.14
N LYS A 221 28.65 -9.70 -13.19
CA LYS A 221 28.15 -9.88 -14.56
C LYS A 221 27.28 -11.12 -14.74
N ASN A 222 27.58 -12.21 -14.02
CA ASN A 222 26.79 -13.43 -14.07
C ASN A 222 25.44 -13.21 -13.36
N ASP A 223 25.44 -12.56 -12.21
CA ASP A 223 24.21 -12.19 -11.51
C ASP A 223 23.31 -11.29 -12.36
N GLU A 224 23.87 -10.30 -13.07
CA GLU A 224 23.11 -9.45 -13.99
C GLU A 224 22.47 -10.27 -15.13
N GLU A 225 23.21 -11.21 -15.73
CA GLU A 225 22.66 -12.10 -16.77
C GLU A 225 21.51 -12.97 -16.22
N GLN A 226 21.66 -13.49 -15.00
CA GLN A 226 20.66 -14.31 -14.33
C GLN A 226 19.45 -13.51 -13.88
N ALA A 227 19.65 -12.25 -13.46
CA ALA A 227 18.58 -11.31 -13.17
C ALA A 227 17.76 -11.01 -14.44
N LEU A 228 18.42 -10.80 -15.58
CA LEU A 228 17.73 -10.61 -16.85
C LEU A 228 16.89 -11.84 -17.24
N LYS A 229 17.41 -13.06 -17.05
CA LYS A 229 16.64 -14.31 -17.25
C LYS A 229 15.41 -14.36 -16.34
N PHE A 230 15.55 -13.98 -15.07
CA PHE A 230 14.43 -13.91 -14.13
C PHE A 230 13.36 -12.91 -14.57
N VAL A 231 13.75 -11.68 -14.91
CA VAL A 231 12.82 -10.63 -15.36
C VAL A 231 12.00 -11.12 -16.55
N ARG A 232 12.66 -11.69 -17.55
CA ARG A 232 12.01 -12.28 -18.74
C ARG A 232 11.03 -13.38 -18.36
N ASN A 233 11.45 -14.34 -17.56
CA ASN A 233 10.61 -15.47 -17.17
C ASN A 233 9.39 -14.99 -16.36
N ALA A 234 9.59 -14.07 -15.41
CA ALA A 234 8.53 -13.54 -14.56
C ALA A 234 7.50 -12.74 -15.37
N GLN A 235 7.95 -12.01 -16.39
CA GLN A 235 7.08 -11.23 -17.27
C GLN A 235 6.31 -12.11 -18.25
N ILE A 236 6.96 -13.08 -18.90
CA ILE A 236 6.32 -14.03 -19.83
C ILE A 236 5.24 -14.85 -19.11
N THR A 237 5.54 -15.33 -17.91
CA THR A 237 4.61 -16.18 -17.13
C THR A 237 3.61 -15.38 -16.30
N SER A 238 3.66 -14.04 -16.33
CA SER A 238 2.86 -13.17 -15.46
C SER A 238 2.93 -13.61 -13.98
N TYR A 239 4.14 -13.97 -13.52
CA TYR A 239 4.36 -14.78 -12.31
C TYR A 239 3.71 -14.23 -11.03
N PHE A 240 3.62 -12.90 -10.91
CA PHE A 240 3.11 -12.21 -9.72
C PHE A 240 1.61 -11.91 -9.77
N THR A 241 0.93 -12.19 -10.89
CA THR A 241 -0.52 -11.97 -11.04
C THR A 241 -1.33 -12.86 -10.10
N PRO A 242 -1.10 -14.19 -10.02
CA PRO A 242 -1.79 -15.03 -9.04
C PRO A 242 -1.07 -15.03 -7.68
N SER A 243 -1.85 -14.88 -6.61
CA SER A 243 -1.40 -15.10 -5.22
C SER A 243 -0.10 -14.37 -4.86
N THR A 244 -0.04 -13.07 -5.13
CA THR A 244 1.16 -12.22 -4.98
C THR A 244 1.89 -12.43 -3.65
N ASP A 245 1.17 -12.49 -2.53
CA ASP A 245 1.79 -12.64 -1.20
C ASP A 245 2.48 -14.01 -1.05
N THR A 246 1.89 -15.08 -1.59
CA THR A 246 2.54 -16.40 -1.65
C THR A 246 3.79 -16.34 -2.52
N LYS A 247 3.73 -15.64 -3.68
CA LYS A 247 4.88 -15.51 -4.57
C LYS A 247 6.02 -14.74 -3.91
N LEU A 248 5.73 -13.63 -3.23
CA LEU A 248 6.73 -12.85 -2.49
C LEU A 248 7.36 -13.65 -1.35
N ASN A 249 6.58 -14.43 -0.60
CA ASN A 249 7.12 -15.34 0.41
C ASN A 249 8.04 -16.41 -0.20
N ASN A 250 7.70 -16.95 -1.38
CA ASN A 250 8.58 -17.89 -2.09
C ASN A 250 9.88 -17.23 -2.55
N ILE A 251 9.83 -15.98 -3.04
CA ILE A 251 11.01 -15.18 -3.36
C ILE A 251 11.87 -15.00 -2.11
N ALA A 252 11.27 -14.57 -1.00
CA ALA A 252 11.95 -14.35 0.27
C ALA A 252 12.73 -15.59 0.71
N ASN A 253 12.06 -16.75 0.72
CA ASN A 253 12.65 -18.03 1.10
C ASN A 253 13.72 -18.52 0.12
N SER A 254 13.53 -18.30 -1.19
CA SER A 254 14.49 -18.76 -2.21
C SER A 254 15.77 -17.93 -2.24
N MET A 255 15.71 -16.66 -1.78
CA MET A 255 16.85 -15.73 -1.74
C MET A 255 17.60 -15.69 -0.40
N LYS A 256 16.97 -16.10 0.72
CA LYS A 256 17.51 -15.90 2.07
C LYS A 256 18.90 -16.50 2.31
N ASP A 257 19.18 -17.67 1.73
CA ASP A 257 20.38 -18.46 2.01
C ASP A 257 21.30 -18.60 0.78
N VAL A 258 21.15 -17.75 -0.22
CA VAL A 258 21.94 -17.80 -1.46
C VAL A 258 22.73 -16.53 -1.70
N GLN A 259 23.96 -16.70 -2.21
CA GLN A 259 24.86 -15.58 -2.51
C GLN A 259 24.80 -15.15 -3.98
N THR A 260 24.27 -16.00 -4.87
CA THR A 260 24.22 -15.72 -6.31
C THR A 260 22.79 -15.77 -6.83
N PHE A 261 22.53 -14.95 -7.86
CA PHE A 261 21.23 -14.89 -8.50
C PHE A 261 20.90 -16.20 -9.25
N GLU A 262 21.93 -16.90 -9.74
CA GLU A 262 21.78 -18.23 -10.35
C GLU A 262 21.19 -19.27 -9.37
N SER A 263 21.72 -19.30 -8.14
CA SER A 263 21.24 -20.20 -7.10
C SER A 263 19.79 -19.88 -6.71
N PHE A 264 19.45 -18.59 -6.65
CA PHE A 264 18.08 -18.13 -6.48
C PHE A 264 17.17 -18.61 -7.61
N ASN A 265 17.56 -18.42 -8.88
CA ASN A 265 16.80 -18.90 -10.04
C ASN A 265 16.57 -20.42 -9.99
N HIS A 266 17.59 -21.17 -9.59
CA HIS A 266 17.51 -22.62 -9.45
C HIS A 266 16.51 -23.05 -8.37
N ASN A 267 16.53 -22.39 -7.20
CA ASN A 267 15.60 -22.62 -6.10
C ASN A 267 14.16 -22.32 -6.54
N LEU A 268 13.95 -21.18 -7.18
CA LEU A 268 12.62 -20.75 -7.62
C LEU A 268 12.06 -21.65 -8.72
N ALA A 269 12.89 -22.13 -9.64
CA ALA A 269 12.48 -23.08 -10.68
C ALA A 269 12.09 -24.46 -10.11
N LYS A 270 12.63 -24.85 -8.95
CA LYS A 270 12.32 -26.11 -8.25
C LYS A 270 11.22 -25.99 -7.20
N HIS A 271 10.64 -24.81 -7.02
CA HIS A 271 9.60 -24.60 -6.02
C HIS A 271 8.40 -25.52 -6.27
N GLN A 272 7.94 -26.23 -5.23
CA GLN A 272 6.95 -27.31 -5.37
C GLN A 272 5.60 -26.82 -5.89
N THR A 273 5.14 -25.67 -5.41
CA THR A 273 3.78 -25.16 -5.67
C THR A 273 3.72 -23.98 -6.63
N SER A 274 4.89 -23.43 -7.01
CA SER A 274 4.96 -22.16 -7.73
C SER A 274 6.29 -22.00 -8.46
N PRO A 275 6.67 -22.97 -9.31
CA PRO A 275 7.94 -22.88 -10.02
C PRO A 275 7.92 -21.71 -11.00
N LEU A 276 8.99 -20.91 -11.03
CA LEU A 276 9.20 -19.96 -12.13
C LEU A 276 9.86 -20.70 -13.31
N LYS A 277 9.02 -21.23 -14.20
CA LYS A 277 9.44 -21.94 -15.42
C LYS A 277 8.55 -21.52 -16.58
N ILE A 278 9.14 -21.30 -17.74
CA ILE A 278 8.36 -21.11 -18.97
C ILE A 278 7.78 -22.47 -19.35
N THR A 279 6.46 -22.57 -19.36
CA THR A 279 5.72 -23.73 -19.88
C THR A 279 5.20 -23.42 -21.29
N ASN A 280 4.86 -24.44 -22.07
CA ASN A 280 4.24 -24.25 -23.38
C ASN A 280 2.92 -23.46 -23.26
N ASP A 281 2.15 -23.72 -22.21
CA ASP A 281 0.90 -22.99 -21.93
C ASP A 281 1.15 -21.49 -21.72
N ALA A 282 2.22 -21.11 -21.00
CA ALA A 282 2.57 -19.70 -20.80
C ALA A 282 2.94 -19.00 -22.12
N ILE A 283 3.65 -19.71 -23.02
CA ILE A 283 3.96 -19.21 -24.36
C ILE A 283 2.69 -19.06 -25.19
N GLU A 284 1.78 -20.03 -25.12
CA GLU A 284 0.53 -20.02 -25.88
C GLU A 284 -0.44 -18.93 -25.38
N GLU A 285 -0.54 -18.74 -24.08
CA GLU A 285 -1.35 -17.67 -23.46
C GLU A 285 -0.83 -16.29 -23.87
N MET A 286 0.49 -16.07 -23.82
CA MET A 286 1.11 -14.83 -24.30
C MET A 286 0.75 -14.54 -25.77
N MET A 287 0.75 -15.59 -26.62
CA MET A 287 0.42 -15.50 -28.04
C MET A 287 -1.09 -15.30 -28.31
N ARG A 288 -1.97 -15.59 -27.32
CA ARG A 288 -3.42 -15.44 -27.44
C ARG A 288 -3.94 -14.08 -26.95
N PHE A 289 -3.28 -13.45 -25.96
CA PHE A 289 -3.87 -12.35 -25.20
C PHE A 289 -3.36 -10.92 -25.48
N SER A 290 -2.30 -10.69 -26.26
CA SER A 290 -1.67 -9.36 -26.31
C SER A 290 -1.74 -8.64 -27.67
N ASN A 291 -2.21 -7.38 -27.64
CA ASN A 291 -1.97 -6.38 -28.68
C ASN A 291 -0.47 -6.32 -29.01
N HIS A 292 -0.12 -6.19 -30.29
CA HIS A 292 1.24 -6.24 -30.85
C HIS A 292 2.31 -5.40 -30.11
N ALA A 293 1.92 -4.37 -29.34
CA ALA A 293 2.83 -3.46 -28.63
C ALA A 293 3.58 -4.07 -27.43
N LEU A 294 3.04 -5.08 -26.76
CA LEU A 294 3.72 -5.75 -25.63
C LEU A 294 4.57 -6.95 -26.08
N ILE A 295 4.21 -7.55 -27.22
CA ILE A 295 4.90 -8.68 -27.81
C ILE A 295 6.26 -8.25 -28.37
N PHE A 296 6.34 -7.08 -29.01
CA PHE A 296 7.53 -6.68 -29.76
C PHE A 296 8.78 -6.52 -28.89
N PRO A 297 8.76 -5.84 -27.72
CA PRO A 297 9.92 -5.78 -26.84
C PRO A 297 10.27 -7.15 -26.24
N ILE A 298 9.28 -7.92 -25.79
CA ILE A 298 9.51 -9.22 -25.15
C ILE A 298 10.08 -10.25 -26.16
N LEU A 299 9.67 -10.18 -27.43
CA LEU A 299 10.21 -11.03 -28.51
C LEU A 299 11.56 -10.54 -29.05
N LEU A 300 11.80 -9.22 -29.16
CA LEU A 300 13.10 -8.70 -29.63
C LEU A 300 14.24 -9.08 -28.67
N TYR A 301 13.95 -9.15 -27.36
CA TYR A 301 14.94 -9.50 -26.34
C TYR A 301 15.02 -11.00 -26.03
N SER A 302 14.05 -11.83 -26.42
CA SER A 302 14.02 -13.28 -26.14
C SER A 302 14.55 -14.17 -27.27
N ALA A 303 15.12 -13.58 -28.32
CA ALA A 303 15.76 -14.26 -29.45
C ALA A 303 17.00 -15.13 -29.10
N THR A 304 17.23 -15.43 -27.81
CA THR A 304 18.27 -16.38 -27.35
C THR A 304 17.71 -17.75 -26.98
N SER A 305 16.38 -17.93 -26.91
CA SER A 305 15.76 -19.24 -26.63
C SER A 305 15.28 -19.91 -27.93
N ASN A 306 15.94 -21.01 -28.33
CA ASN A 306 15.60 -21.80 -29.53
C ASN A 306 14.11 -22.20 -29.63
N LEU A 307 13.39 -22.34 -28.50
CA LEU A 307 11.95 -22.64 -28.50
C LEU A 307 11.09 -21.49 -29.06
N ILE A 308 11.45 -20.24 -28.76
CA ILE A 308 10.68 -19.06 -29.20
C ILE A 308 10.90 -18.84 -30.70
N ILE A 309 12.12 -19.08 -31.18
CA ILE A 309 12.46 -19.04 -32.60
C ILE A 309 11.69 -20.11 -33.39
N SER A 310 11.60 -21.34 -32.88
CA SER A 310 10.91 -22.42 -33.60
C SER A 310 9.40 -22.17 -33.71
N CYS A 311 8.75 -21.68 -32.65
CA CYS A 311 7.33 -21.34 -32.67
C CYS A 311 7.01 -20.16 -33.62
N PHE A 312 7.91 -19.18 -33.73
CA PHE A 312 7.75 -18.05 -34.65
C PHE A 312 7.92 -18.48 -36.12
N PHE A 313 8.92 -19.32 -36.40
CA PHE A 313 9.12 -19.89 -37.74
C PHE A 313 7.90 -20.70 -38.20
N PHE A 314 7.34 -21.54 -37.32
CA PHE A 314 6.19 -22.39 -37.65
C PHE A 314 4.93 -21.59 -38.02
N LYS A 315 4.70 -20.45 -37.38
CA LYS A 315 3.56 -19.58 -37.71
C LYS A 315 3.83 -18.68 -38.92
N SER A 316 5.07 -18.24 -39.15
CA SER A 316 5.43 -17.48 -40.36
C SER A 316 5.26 -18.31 -41.63
N GLN A 317 5.55 -19.62 -41.58
CA GLN A 317 5.29 -20.53 -42.69
C GLN A 317 3.79 -20.75 -42.92
N ASN A 318 2.98 -20.85 -41.87
CA ASN A 318 1.52 -21.00 -42.01
C ASN A 318 0.82 -19.71 -42.49
N ALA A 319 1.36 -18.52 -42.21
CA ALA A 319 0.84 -17.26 -42.72
C ALA A 319 1.23 -16.99 -44.19
N PHE A 320 2.25 -17.66 -44.72
CA PHE A 320 2.63 -17.61 -46.14
C PHE A 320 1.90 -18.66 -47.00
N ILE A 321 1.16 -19.58 -46.39
CA ILE A 321 0.42 -20.67 -47.07
C ILE A 321 -1.11 -20.43 -47.02
N SER A 322 -1.59 -19.35 -46.40
CA SER A 322 -3.02 -18.98 -46.36
C SER A 322 -3.37 -17.84 -47.30
#